data_AF-A0A443Q8H9-F1
#
_entry.id   AF-A0A443Q8H9-F1
#
_cell.length_a   1.000
_cell.length_b   1.000
_cell.length_c   1.000
_cell.angle_alpha   90.00
_cell.angle_beta   90.00
_cell.angle_gamma   90.00
#
_symmetry.space_group_name_H-M   'P 1'
#
loop_
_entity.id
_entity.type
_entity.pdbx_description
1 polymer ?
#
loop_
_entity_poly.entity_id
_entity_poly.type
_entity_poly.pdbx_seq_one_letter_code
_entity_poly.pdbx_strand_id
1 'polypeptide(L)'
;VRISKYKTPFENGYKQNYTTELYKIVKVNQTKLITYELEDYNGDKNEGIFFDSELVIYNKQDQEYEIEKVIKTKTVNGKKKYFVKWKGYPESMNCWVDKIN
;
A
#
# COMPACT_ATOMS: atom_id res chain seq x y z
N VAL A 1 -7.59 -1.44 1.59
CA VAL A 1 -8.10 -1.36 0.20
C VAL A 1 -7.08 -0.62 -0.66
N ARG A 2 -7.21 -0.72 -1.99
CA ARG A 2 -6.48 0.09 -2.97
C ARG A 2 -7.48 0.92 -3.77
N ILE A 3 -7.04 2.03 -4.35
CA ILE A 3 -7.89 2.86 -5.21
C ILE A 3 -7.66 2.43 -6.66
N SER A 4 -8.74 2.27 -7.43
CA SER A 4 -8.65 1.93 -8.85
C SER A 4 -8.07 3.11 -9.64
N LYS A 5 -7.22 2.82 -10.63
CA LYS A 5 -6.72 3.83 -11.56
C LYS A 5 -7.67 3.92 -12.75
N TYR A 6 -7.98 5.13 -13.19
CA TYR A 6 -8.67 5.31 -14.45
C TYR A 6 -7.78 4.82 -15.59
N LYS A 7 -8.22 3.79 -16.33
CA LYS A 7 -7.54 3.34 -17.53
C LYS A 7 -7.61 4.43 -18.58
N THR A 8 -6.46 4.91 -19.03
CA THR A 8 -6.39 5.67 -20.27
C THR A 8 -6.49 4.71 -21.47
N PRO A 9 -7.04 5.13 -22.63
CA PRO A 9 -7.21 4.25 -23.80
C PRO A 9 -5.93 3.58 -24.33
N PHE A 10 -4.76 4.12 -23.96
CA PHE A 10 -3.45 3.71 -24.45
C PHE A 10 -2.62 2.95 -23.40
N GLU A 11 -3.20 2.58 -22.26
CA GLU A 11 -2.50 1.79 -21.25
C GLU A 11 -2.44 0.30 -21.63
N ASN A 12 -1.22 -0.20 -21.83
CA ASN A 12 -0.97 -1.61 -22.09
C ASN A 12 -1.55 -2.49 -20.97
N GLY A 13 -2.24 -3.58 -21.35
CA GLY A 13 -3.00 -4.45 -20.44
C GLY A 13 -2.18 -5.17 -19.36
N TYR A 14 -0.85 -5.15 -19.42
CA TYR A 14 0.03 -5.71 -18.38
C TYR A 14 0.24 -4.76 -17.19
N LYS A 15 -0.18 -3.48 -17.28
CA LYS A 15 -0.03 -2.52 -16.19
C LYS A 15 -1.11 -2.70 -15.12
N GLN A 16 -0.69 -2.56 -13.87
CA GLN A 16 -1.56 -2.63 -12.69
C GLN A 16 -2.61 -1.49 -12.69
N ASN A 17 -3.89 -1.83 -12.60
CA ASN A 17 -5.03 -0.88 -12.68
C ASN A 17 -5.46 -0.31 -11.32
N TYR A 18 -4.57 -0.32 -10.32
CA TYR A 18 -4.84 0.17 -8.97
C TYR A 18 -3.59 0.80 -8.36
N THR A 19 -3.74 1.63 -7.34
CA THR A 19 -2.63 2.24 -6.60
C THR A 19 -1.76 1.19 -5.92
N THR A 20 -0.46 1.45 -5.81
CA THR A 20 0.45 0.59 -5.03
C THR A 20 0.23 0.75 -3.53
N GLU A 21 -0.11 1.98 -3.12
CA GLU A 21 -0.43 2.37 -1.75
C GLU A 21 -1.67 1.64 -1.23
N LEU A 22 -1.62 1.27 0.06
CA LEU A 22 -2.73 0.65 0.78
C LEU A 22 -3.38 1.65 1.72
N TYR A 23 -4.70 1.72 1.66
CA TYR A 23 -5.51 2.60 2.50
C TYR A 23 -6.38 1.80 3.47
N LYS A 24 -6.68 2.41 4.60
CA LYS A 24 -7.64 1.89 5.59
C LYS A 24 -8.97 2.62 5.42
N ILE A 25 -10.06 1.87 5.50
CA ILE A 25 -11.40 2.45 5.58
C ILE A 25 -11.61 2.88 7.03
N VAL A 26 -11.77 4.18 7.26
CA VAL A 26 -12.01 4.72 8.60
C VAL A 26 -13.49 4.82 8.92
N LYS A 27 -14.31 5.07 7.89
CA LYS A 27 -15.75 5.29 8.05
C LYS A 27 -16.52 4.88 6.81
N VAL A 28 -17.69 4.31 7.06
CA VAL A 28 -18.65 3.90 6.03
C VAL A 28 -19.88 4.79 6.16
N ASN A 29 -20.19 5.56 5.12
CA ASN A 29 -21.36 6.44 5.09
C ASN A 29 -22.50 5.76 4.32
N GLN A 30 -23.47 5.23 5.07
CA GLN A 30 -24.61 4.50 4.51
C GLN A 30 -25.76 5.45 4.15
N THR A 31 -25.54 6.32 3.17
CA THR A 31 -26.59 7.24 2.67
C THR A 31 -27.32 6.63 1.45
N LYS A 32 -27.92 7.47 0.60
CA LYS A 32 -28.50 7.01 -0.68
C LYS A 32 -27.47 6.32 -1.58
N LEU A 33 -26.21 6.74 -1.50
CA LEU A 33 -25.06 6.07 -2.10
C LEU A 33 -24.07 5.72 -0.99
N ILE A 34 -23.59 4.49 -0.99
CA ILE A 34 -22.60 4.02 -0.02
C ILE A 34 -21.25 4.62 -0.39
N THR A 35 -20.63 5.32 0.54
CA THR A 35 -19.29 5.87 0.36
C THR A 35 -18.38 5.54 1.54
N TYR A 36 -17.08 5.58 1.28
CA TYR A 36 -16.02 5.18 2.20
C TYR A 36 -15.03 6.32 2.39
N GLU A 37 -14.78 6.70 3.63
CA GLU A 37 -13.67 7.60 3.97
C GLU A 37 -12.40 6.79 4.15
N LEU A 38 -11.31 7.23 3.51
CA LEU A 38 -10.02 6.54 3.54
C LEU A 38 -8.94 7.36 4.24
N GLU A 39 -8.11 6.66 5.00
CA GLU A 39 -6.83 7.18 5.50
C GLU A 39 -5.64 6.38 4.95
N ASP A 40 -4.49 7.04 4.84
CA ASP A 40 -3.22 6.37 4.59
C ASP A 40 -2.91 5.36 5.70
N TYR A 41 -2.07 4.36 5.42
CA TYR A 41 -1.75 3.28 6.35
C TYR A 41 -1.24 3.77 7.71
N ASN A 42 -0.55 4.91 7.77
CA ASN A 42 -0.08 5.52 9.02
C ASN A 42 -1.15 6.31 9.79
N GLY A 43 -2.30 6.63 9.17
CA GLY A 43 -3.33 7.49 9.78
C GLY A 43 -3.02 8.98 9.73
N ASP A 44 -1.92 9.38 9.08
CA ASP A 44 -1.46 10.78 9.04
C ASP A 44 -2.20 11.63 8.00
N LYS A 45 -2.82 10.98 7.00
CA LYS A 45 -3.43 11.66 5.84
C LYS A 45 -4.80 11.06 5.52
N ASN A 46 -5.78 11.95 5.35
CA ASN A 46 -7.11 11.62 4.86
C ASN A 46 -7.14 11.78 3.33
N GLU A 47 -7.39 10.69 2.60
CA GLU A 47 -7.43 10.70 1.13
C GLU A 47 -8.79 11.15 0.57
N GLY A 48 -9.82 11.24 1.41
CA GLY A 48 -11.16 11.67 1.03
C GLY A 48 -12.21 10.55 1.02
N ILE A 49 -13.26 10.75 0.23
CA ILE A 49 -14.47 9.91 0.15
C ILE A 49 -14.54 9.23 -1.21
N PHE A 50 -14.76 7.92 -1.23
CA PHE A 50 -14.77 7.08 -2.44
C PHE A 50 -16.02 6.21 -2.53
N PHE A 51 -16.44 5.87 -3.74
CA PHE A 51 -17.48 4.87 -3.99
C PHE A 51 -16.92 3.45 -3.98
N ASP A 52 -17.79 2.43 -3.86
CA ASP A 52 -17.36 1.02 -3.90
C ASP A 52 -16.63 0.67 -5.21
N SER A 53 -17.08 1.24 -6.34
CA SER A 53 -16.51 1.02 -7.67
C SER A 53 -15.10 1.59 -7.85
N GLU A 54 -14.68 2.48 -6.96
CA GLU A 54 -13.35 3.08 -6.95
C GLU A 54 -12.37 2.28 -6.06
N LEU A 55 -12.85 1.26 -5.35
CA LEU A 55 -12.05 0.52 -4.38
C LEU A 55 -11.81 -0.92 -4.82
N VAL A 56 -10.56 -1.35 -4.66
CA VAL A 56 -10.14 -2.73 -4.83
C VAL A 56 -9.84 -3.31 -3.47
N ILE A 57 -10.52 -4.39 -3.10
CA ILE A 57 -10.25 -5.13 -1.86
C ILE A 57 -8.84 -5.71 -1.97
N TYR A 58 -8.01 -5.42 -0.97
CA TYR A 58 -6.70 -6.01 -0.81
C TYR A 58 -6.70 -6.80 0.49
N ASN A 59 -6.62 -8.13 0.39
CA ASN A 59 -6.54 -9.01 1.54
C ASN A 59 -5.06 -9.18 1.94
N LYS A 60 -4.74 -8.71 3.15
CA LYS A 60 -3.40 -8.69 3.75
C LYS A 60 -2.91 -10.07 4.26
N GLN A 61 -3.54 -11.17 3.84
CA GLN A 61 -3.18 -12.50 4.35
C GLN A 61 -1.76 -12.91 3.92
N ASP A 62 -1.27 -12.40 2.78
CA ASP A 62 0.13 -12.45 2.42
C ASP A 62 0.81 -11.16 2.90
N GLN A 63 1.51 -11.22 4.04
CA GLN A 63 2.38 -10.14 4.53
C GLN A 63 3.65 -9.96 3.68
N GLU A 64 3.56 -10.24 2.39
CA GLU A 64 4.66 -10.09 1.44
C GLU A 64 4.61 -8.69 0.85
N TYR A 65 5.52 -7.84 1.35
CA TYR A 65 5.72 -6.48 0.83
C TYR A 65 6.85 -6.50 -0.18
N GLU A 66 6.63 -5.90 -1.35
CA GLU A 66 7.66 -5.82 -2.39
C GLU A 66 8.73 -4.80 -1.99
N ILE A 67 10.00 -5.23 -2.00
CA ILE A 67 11.14 -4.37 -1.69
C ILE A 67 11.50 -3.56 -2.93
N GLU A 68 11.53 -2.24 -2.79
CA GLU A 68 12.04 -1.33 -3.82
C GLU A 68 13.57 -1.39 -3.87
N LYS A 69 14.20 -1.31 -2.68
CA LYS A 69 15.66 -1.30 -2.54
C LYS A 69 16.10 -1.67 -1.14
N VAL A 70 17.23 -2.38 -1.03
CA VAL A 70 17.97 -2.53 0.24
C VAL A 70 18.89 -1.33 0.43
N ILE A 71 18.68 -0.57 1.51
CA ILE A 71 19.41 0.68 1.79
C ILE A 71 20.68 0.38 2.60
N LYS A 72 20.56 -0.44 3.65
CA LYS A 72 21.69 -0.81 4.53
C LYS A 72 21.62 -2.28 4.91
N THR A 73 22.77 -2.86 5.20
CA THR A 73 22.89 -4.21 5.77
C THR A 73 23.75 -4.13 7.00
N LYS A 74 23.38 -4.85 8.07
CA LYS A 74 24.21 -4.98 9.27
C LYS A 74 24.13 -6.39 9.84
N THR A 75 25.16 -6.80 10.55
CA THR A 75 25.18 -8.07 11.28
C THR A 75 25.12 -7.78 12.77
N VAL A 76 24.11 -8.32 13.46
CA VAL A 76 23.96 -8.20 14.92
C VAL A 76 23.84 -9.61 15.49
N ASN A 77 24.73 -9.97 16.42
CA ASN A 77 24.78 -11.30 17.04
C ASN A 77 24.79 -12.45 16.00
N GLY A 78 25.59 -12.30 14.94
CA GLY A 78 25.69 -13.29 13.85
C GLY A 78 24.49 -13.34 12.89
N LYS A 79 23.43 -12.55 13.14
CA LYS A 79 22.25 -12.47 12.24
C LYS A 79 22.35 -11.25 11.34
N LYS A 80 22.22 -11.46 10.03
CA LYS A 80 22.17 -10.38 9.04
C LYS A 80 20.78 -9.76 9.06
N LYS A 81 20.73 -8.44 9.18
CA LYS A 81 19.51 -7.62 9.07
C LYS A 81 19.65 -6.68 7.88
N TYR A 82 18.53 -6.35 7.26
CA TYR A 82 18.46 -5.50 6.08
C TYR A 82 17.53 -4.32 6.35
N PHE A 83 18.00 -3.10 6.09
CA PHE A 83 17.17 -1.90 6.14
C PHE A 83 16.61 -1.66 4.74
N VAL A 84 15.29 -1.81 4.58
CA VAL A 84 14.64 -1.86 3.28
C VAL A 84 13.76 -0.65 3.02
N LYS A 85 13.74 -0.20 1.76
CA LYS A 85 12.74 0.70 1.19
C LYS A 85 11.63 -0.15 0.58
N TRP A 86 10.41 0.04 1.04
CA TRP A 86 9.24 -0.65 0.51
C TRP A 86 8.72 0.06 -0.75
N LYS A 87 8.37 -0.74 -1.76
CA LYS A 87 7.88 -0.23 -3.04
C LYS A 87 6.52 0.41 -2.86
N GLY A 88 6.40 1.67 -3.27
CA GLY A 88 5.14 2.43 -3.17
C GLY A 88 4.78 2.88 -1.76
N TYR A 89 5.74 2.90 -0.82
CA TYR A 89 5.57 3.48 0.52
C TYR A 89 6.60 4.58 0.77
N PRO A 90 6.29 5.57 1.63
CA PRO A 90 7.23 6.65 1.96
C PRO A 90 8.46 6.13 2.72
N GLU A 91 9.56 6.90 2.67
CA GLU A 91 10.81 6.55 3.37
C GLU A 91 10.65 6.48 4.89
N SER A 92 9.63 7.13 5.45
CA SER A 92 9.27 7.03 6.87
C SER A 92 8.88 5.62 7.29
N MET A 93 8.45 4.76 6.35
CA MET A 93 8.12 3.36 6.62
C MET A 93 9.31 2.40 6.44
N ASN A 94 10.50 2.91 6.13
CA ASN A 94 11.69 2.06 6.01
C ASN A 94 11.98 1.36 7.34
N CYS A 95 12.23 0.05 7.31
CA CYS A 95 12.44 -0.72 8.53
C CYS A 95 13.51 -1.81 8.36
N TRP A 96 13.95 -2.37 9.50
CA TRP A 96 14.89 -3.50 9.51
C TRP A 96 14.12 -4.82 9.44
N VAL A 97 14.46 -5.66 8.47
CA VAL A 97 13.93 -7.01 8.30
C VAL A 97 15.02 -8.05 8.47
N ASP A 98 14.65 -9.21 9.02
CA ASP A 98 15.56 -10.32 9.29
C ASP A 98 15.72 -11.26 8.07
N LYS A 99 14.74 -11.24 7.15
CA LYS A 99 14.76 -12.03 5.92
C LYS A 99 14.18 -11.20 4.78
N ILE A 100 14.80 -11.31 3.61
CA ILE A 100 14.25 -10.85 2.33
C ILE A 100 13.84 -12.11 1.58
N ASN A 101 12.61 -12.15 1.07
CA ASN A 101 12.15 -13.20 0.16
C ASN A 101 12.34 -12.72 -1.28
#